data_AF-A0A2G6FJR9-F1
#
_entry.id   AF-A0A2G6FJR9-F1
#
_cell.length_a   1.000
_cell.length_b   1.000
_cell.length_c   1.000
_cell.angle_alpha   90.00
_cell.angle_beta   90.00
_cell.angle_gamma   90.00
#
_symmetry.space_group_name_H-M   'P 1'
#
loop_
_entity.id
_entity.type
_entity.pdbx_description
1 polymer ?
#
loop_
_entity_poly.entity_id
_entity_poly.type
_entity_poly.pdbx_seq_one_letter_code
_entity_poly.pdbx_strand_id
1 'polypeptide(L)'
;MSKKVIQFMDTSFRDGFQSVFGARVLTDDFMPAVKASVDAGINNIEAGGGARFQSLFFYCGESAFDMMDRFRTEVGPDVALQTLARGINVVALSQCPRDIIDLHAKMFKKHGMTTIRNFDALNDVRNLEYSGERIAHHGLNHQVVVSMMELPPGCSGAHDAEFYMDRLKQILDADIPFHSICFKDASGTSTPKKVYETLKAARKLVSADTILWFHTHDTAGLGISQNMAAVEGGADGIDLAKSPVSGGTCQPDILSMMHAMKGTDYTLDLDYEKIVVASDAFEEAMKDYFFPPEAKMVSPKVTLSPMPGGALTANTMMMRDTGTLHLYGEVIREMSEVVARGGFGTSVTPVSQFYFQQAYLNVTQGKWKKINPNYGNMVLGYFGRTPVPADPEIIKIASEQLEKPIFTEDPLDILEPGIPKATKILEENNLPVNDENIFIIASCEQKGLDFLLGKASTNIRKVTDEPAAKEKPAAKKAVAAAAPAAIGQRNYTITVNSKPYNVTVSDAGGVQAAPAAAAAAPEPEAVEGTSVEAPTPGNIIKILTEVGSTVAVDQPLVVMEAMKMESEVKSPCAGKVLAIHVQAGDTVQTSDLLFTIG
;
A
#
# COMPACT_ATOMS: atom_id res chain seq x y z
N MET A 1 -7.76 -13.72 -41.66
CA MET A 1 -7.12 -12.40 -41.45
C MET A 1 -6.05 -12.58 -40.39
N SER A 2 -4.94 -11.83 -40.44
CA SER A 2 -3.96 -11.84 -39.35
C SER A 2 -4.62 -11.32 -38.08
N LYS A 3 -4.42 -12.00 -36.93
CA LYS A 3 -4.96 -11.55 -35.65
C LYS A 3 -4.34 -10.21 -35.24
N LYS A 4 -5.11 -9.35 -34.57
CA LYS A 4 -4.56 -8.13 -33.93
C LYS A 4 -3.75 -8.55 -32.70
N VAL A 5 -2.48 -8.15 -32.67
CA VAL A 5 -1.62 -8.33 -31.49
C VAL A 5 -2.01 -7.28 -30.45
N ILE A 6 -2.32 -7.74 -29.25
CA ILE A 6 -2.58 -6.90 -28.08
C ILE A 6 -1.32 -6.89 -27.23
N GLN A 7 -0.81 -5.69 -26.95
CA GLN A 7 0.32 -5.51 -26.05
C GLN A 7 -0.11 -5.85 -24.63
N PHE A 8 0.84 -6.24 -23.78
CA PHE A 8 0.57 -6.34 -22.37
C PHE A 8 1.76 -5.91 -21.54
N MET A 9 1.49 -5.49 -20.29
CA MET A 9 2.49 -5.15 -19.28
C MET A 9 2.52 -6.28 -18.28
N ASP A 10 3.69 -6.86 -18.05
CA ASP A 10 3.89 -7.81 -16.96
C ASP A 10 4.04 -7.07 -15.63
N THR A 11 3.02 -7.17 -14.79
CA THR A 11 2.96 -6.49 -13.49
C THR A 11 3.43 -7.37 -12.33
N SER A 12 3.88 -8.61 -12.58
CA SER A 12 4.32 -9.55 -11.54
C SER A 12 5.31 -8.93 -10.57
N PHE A 13 6.27 -8.15 -11.09
CA PHE A 13 7.41 -7.66 -10.32
C PHE A 13 7.18 -6.30 -9.64
N ARG A 14 5.97 -5.74 -9.72
CA ARG A 14 5.59 -4.48 -9.07
C ARG A 14 4.21 -4.58 -8.44
N ASP A 15 3.15 -4.56 -9.24
CA ASP A 15 1.78 -4.54 -8.71
C ASP A 15 1.36 -5.90 -8.15
N GLY A 16 1.86 -7.01 -8.70
CA GLY A 16 1.71 -8.34 -8.13
C GLY A 16 2.31 -8.42 -6.73
N PHE A 17 3.56 -7.99 -6.56
CA PHE A 17 4.21 -7.90 -5.25
C PHE A 17 3.47 -6.96 -4.29
N GLN A 18 3.00 -5.81 -4.79
CA GLN A 18 2.24 -4.86 -3.98
C GLN A 18 0.93 -5.46 -3.48
N SER A 19 0.23 -6.21 -4.34
CA SER A 19 -1.07 -6.79 -4.04
C SER A 19 -0.96 -7.93 -3.04
N VAL A 20 0.04 -8.82 -3.17
CA VAL A 20 0.18 -9.99 -2.29
C VAL A 20 1.00 -9.69 -1.04
N PHE A 21 2.15 -9.05 -1.19
CA PHE A 21 3.18 -8.96 -0.14
C PHE A 21 3.34 -7.54 0.43
N GLY A 22 2.48 -6.60 0.05
CA GLY A 22 2.68 -5.18 0.37
C GLY A 22 4.00 -4.63 -0.20
N ALA A 23 4.43 -5.17 -1.34
CA ALA A 23 5.67 -4.86 -2.06
C ALA A 23 6.97 -5.22 -1.32
N ARG A 24 6.90 -6.11 -0.32
CA ARG A 24 8.03 -6.54 0.53
C ARG A 24 8.71 -7.78 -0.05
N VAL A 25 9.35 -7.62 -1.21
CA VAL A 25 10.11 -8.67 -1.89
C VAL A 25 11.54 -8.19 -2.09
N LEU A 26 12.53 -9.01 -1.74
CA LEU A 26 13.95 -8.70 -1.91
C LEU A 26 14.33 -8.75 -3.39
N THR A 27 15.22 -7.86 -3.78
CA THR A 27 15.63 -7.70 -5.18
C THR A 27 16.29 -8.97 -5.70
N ASP A 28 17.18 -9.58 -4.94
CA ASP A 28 17.89 -10.81 -5.34
C ASP A 28 16.95 -12.01 -5.60
N ASP A 29 15.85 -12.10 -4.84
CA ASP A 29 14.97 -13.27 -4.88
C ASP A 29 14.27 -13.42 -6.25
N PHE A 30 13.95 -12.33 -6.94
CA PHE A 30 13.13 -12.37 -8.16
C PHE A 30 13.88 -12.08 -9.47
N MET A 31 15.14 -11.64 -9.43
CA MET A 31 15.91 -11.33 -10.65
C MET A 31 16.02 -12.50 -11.63
N PRO A 32 16.21 -13.77 -11.19
CA PRO A 32 16.19 -14.91 -12.12
C PRO A 32 14.87 -15.03 -12.89
N ALA A 33 13.74 -14.69 -12.25
CA ALA A 33 12.42 -14.73 -12.89
C ALA A 33 12.18 -13.55 -13.85
N VAL A 34 12.82 -12.39 -13.61
CA VAL A 34 12.83 -11.27 -14.56
C VAL A 34 13.52 -11.70 -15.85
N LYS A 35 14.70 -12.33 -15.72
CA LYS A 35 15.42 -12.89 -16.87
C LYS A 35 14.58 -13.90 -17.65
N ALA A 36 13.96 -14.85 -16.94
CA ALA A 36 13.11 -15.86 -17.57
C ALA A 36 11.92 -15.23 -18.33
N SER A 37 11.37 -14.12 -17.83
CA SER A 37 10.30 -13.37 -18.50
C SER A 37 10.77 -12.75 -19.82
N VAL A 38 11.98 -12.16 -19.85
CA VAL A 38 12.57 -11.63 -21.08
C VAL A 38 12.88 -12.75 -22.08
N ASP A 39 13.44 -13.87 -21.62
CA ASP A 39 13.73 -15.04 -22.47
C ASP A 39 12.43 -15.66 -23.07
N ALA A 40 11.29 -15.45 -22.41
CA ALA A 40 9.96 -15.80 -22.91
C ALA A 40 9.36 -14.81 -23.91
N GLY A 41 10.04 -13.71 -24.22
CA GLY A 41 9.61 -12.69 -25.17
C GLY A 41 8.82 -11.54 -24.56
N ILE A 42 8.76 -11.43 -23.23
CA ILE A 42 8.10 -10.31 -22.55
C ILE A 42 9.01 -9.07 -22.63
N ASN A 43 8.50 -8.00 -23.23
CA ASN A 43 9.25 -6.76 -23.48
C ASN A 43 8.66 -5.50 -22.82
N ASN A 44 7.56 -5.63 -22.07
CA ASN A 44 6.99 -4.57 -21.25
C ASN A 44 6.88 -5.10 -19.80
N ILE A 45 7.65 -4.51 -18.89
CA ILE A 45 7.70 -4.94 -17.50
C ILE A 45 7.49 -3.75 -16.58
N GLU A 46 6.59 -3.89 -15.62
CA GLU A 46 6.43 -2.91 -14.57
C GLU A 46 7.45 -3.17 -13.46
N ALA A 47 8.37 -2.21 -13.26
CA ALA A 47 9.65 -2.43 -12.56
C ALA A 47 9.93 -1.42 -11.45
N GLY A 48 8.91 -0.73 -10.95
CA GLY A 48 9.09 0.19 -9.82
C GLY A 48 7.96 1.20 -9.61
N GLY A 49 8.24 2.24 -8.84
CA GLY A 49 7.23 3.20 -8.40
C GLY A 49 6.18 2.59 -7.46
N GLY A 50 5.01 3.21 -7.37
CA GLY A 50 3.96 2.80 -6.43
C GLY A 50 4.49 2.66 -5.00
N ALA A 51 4.02 1.65 -4.26
CA ALA A 51 4.55 1.33 -2.94
C ALA A 51 5.92 0.64 -3.00
N ARG A 52 6.32 0.11 -4.16
CA ARG A 52 7.57 -0.63 -4.33
C ARG A 52 8.81 0.26 -4.12
N PHE A 53 8.72 1.53 -4.47
CA PHE A 53 9.78 2.49 -4.18
C PHE A 53 10.04 2.59 -2.66
N GLN A 54 8.98 2.84 -1.88
CA GLN A 54 9.10 3.05 -0.44
C GLN A 54 9.35 1.76 0.33
N SER A 55 8.74 0.64 -0.08
CA SER A 55 8.86 -0.64 0.63
C SER A 55 10.31 -1.12 0.71
N LEU A 56 11.12 -0.78 -0.29
CA LEU A 56 12.54 -1.11 -0.32
C LEU A 56 13.31 -0.47 0.83
N PHE A 57 13.12 0.83 1.04
CA PHE A 57 13.74 1.55 2.15
C PHE A 57 13.11 1.19 3.50
N PHE A 58 11.79 1.00 3.54
CA PHE A 58 11.06 0.83 4.80
C PHE A 58 11.18 -0.57 5.39
N TYR A 59 11.25 -1.58 4.53
CA TYR A 59 11.02 -2.97 4.93
C TYR A 59 12.01 -3.97 4.33
N CYS A 60 12.73 -3.62 3.26
CA CYS A 60 13.71 -4.53 2.65
C CYS A 60 15.15 -4.16 2.99
N GLY A 61 15.41 -2.91 3.37
CA GLY A 61 16.78 -2.42 3.58
C GLY A 61 17.58 -2.34 2.29
N GLU A 62 16.91 -2.14 1.14
CA GLU A 62 17.57 -2.00 -0.18
C GLU A 62 17.25 -0.63 -0.80
N SER A 63 18.09 -0.20 -1.73
CA SER A 63 17.89 1.01 -2.53
C SER A 63 16.95 0.73 -3.71
N ALA A 64 15.90 1.54 -3.85
CA ALA A 64 15.02 1.48 -5.02
C ALA A 64 15.73 1.87 -6.32
N PHE A 65 16.74 2.72 -6.25
CA PHE A 65 17.54 3.12 -7.41
C PHE A 65 18.42 1.97 -7.89
N ASP A 66 19.10 1.28 -6.96
CA ASP A 66 19.93 0.12 -7.28
C ASP A 66 19.08 -1.01 -7.87
N MET A 67 17.87 -1.21 -7.34
CA MET A 67 16.90 -2.17 -7.87
C MET A 67 16.50 -1.84 -9.32
N MET A 68 16.26 -0.56 -9.63
CA MET A 68 15.95 -0.10 -10.99
C MET A 68 17.13 -0.28 -11.95
N ASP A 69 18.36 0.03 -11.53
CA ASP A 69 19.58 -0.18 -12.31
C ASP A 69 19.81 -1.66 -12.61
N ARG A 70 19.54 -2.53 -11.63
CA ARG A 70 19.60 -3.98 -11.79
C ARG A 70 18.54 -4.50 -12.75
N PHE A 71 17.31 -4.02 -12.68
CA PHE A 71 16.30 -4.32 -13.69
C PHE A 71 16.82 -4.00 -15.08
N ARG A 72 17.27 -2.76 -15.31
CA ARG A 72 17.76 -2.34 -16.62
C ARG A 72 18.94 -3.19 -17.10
N THR A 73 19.84 -3.55 -16.20
CA THR A 73 20.97 -4.44 -16.51
C THR A 73 20.50 -5.83 -16.93
N GLU A 74 19.55 -6.42 -16.21
CA GLU A 74 19.06 -7.78 -16.44
C GLU A 74 18.19 -7.87 -17.71
N VAL A 75 17.34 -6.88 -17.97
CA VAL A 75 16.41 -6.91 -19.10
C VAL A 75 17.00 -6.38 -20.41
N GLY A 76 18.15 -5.70 -20.35
CA GLY A 76 18.76 -5.04 -21.51
C GLY A 76 18.08 -3.73 -21.90
N PRO A 77 18.59 -3.01 -22.92
CA PRO A 77 18.15 -1.66 -23.27
C PRO A 77 16.78 -1.59 -23.96
N ASP A 78 16.35 -2.66 -24.63
CA ASP A 78 15.18 -2.65 -25.51
C ASP A 78 13.86 -2.93 -24.79
N VAL A 79 13.91 -3.49 -23.59
CA VAL A 79 12.72 -3.76 -22.78
C VAL A 79 12.18 -2.44 -22.21
N ALA A 80 10.88 -2.21 -22.40
CA ALA A 80 10.18 -1.07 -21.85
C ALA A 80 9.92 -1.30 -20.36
N LEU A 81 10.54 -0.47 -19.52
CA LEU A 81 10.35 -0.51 -18.07
C LEU A 81 9.37 0.59 -17.67
N GLN A 82 8.30 0.22 -16.97
CA GLN A 82 7.29 1.14 -16.49
C GLN A 82 7.32 1.27 -14.96
N THR A 83 7.06 2.47 -14.47
CA THR A 83 6.76 2.73 -13.05
C THR A 83 5.40 3.39 -12.90
N LEU A 84 4.85 3.33 -11.67
CA LEU A 84 3.62 4.02 -11.31
C LEU A 84 3.91 5.25 -10.44
N ALA A 85 3.38 6.40 -10.83
CA ALA A 85 3.46 7.67 -10.09
C ALA A 85 2.06 8.26 -9.86
N ARG A 86 1.92 9.02 -8.77
CA ARG A 86 0.68 9.64 -8.29
C ARG A 86 0.74 11.16 -8.45
N GLY A 87 0.39 11.72 -9.61
CA GLY A 87 0.24 13.17 -9.82
C GLY A 87 1.21 14.02 -8.99
N ILE A 88 0.67 14.73 -8.00
CA ILE A 88 1.41 15.61 -7.09
C ILE A 88 2.19 14.91 -5.97
N ASN A 89 1.91 13.63 -5.67
CA ASN A 89 2.60 12.83 -4.66
C ASN A 89 3.76 12.00 -5.24
N VAL A 90 3.85 11.84 -6.57
CA VAL A 90 4.79 10.93 -7.24
C VAL A 90 4.83 9.54 -6.59
N VAL A 91 5.91 9.19 -5.90
CA VAL A 91 6.09 7.93 -5.14
C VAL A 91 6.08 8.14 -3.61
N ALA A 92 5.82 9.34 -3.12
CA ALA A 92 5.74 9.68 -1.69
C ALA A 92 4.36 9.42 -1.06
N LEU A 93 4.26 9.45 0.27
CA LEU A 93 2.97 9.34 0.98
C LEU A 93 2.21 10.68 1.03
N SER A 94 2.93 11.80 0.99
CA SER A 94 2.44 13.18 1.04
C SER A 94 2.59 13.87 -0.32
N GLN A 95 1.96 15.03 -0.51
CA GLN A 95 2.16 15.84 -1.70
C GLN A 95 3.62 16.31 -1.77
N CYS A 96 4.22 16.26 -2.96
CA CYS A 96 5.58 16.71 -3.20
C CYS A 96 5.59 18.11 -3.82
N PRO A 97 6.49 19.00 -3.39
CA PRO A 97 6.69 20.29 -4.04
C PRO A 97 7.27 20.12 -5.45
N ARG A 98 7.14 21.17 -6.27
CA ARG A 98 7.46 21.16 -7.70
C ARG A 98 8.91 20.75 -8.00
N ASP A 99 9.86 21.12 -7.15
CA ASP A 99 11.27 20.75 -7.29
C ASP A 99 11.51 19.24 -7.06
N ILE A 100 10.77 18.61 -6.16
CA ILE A 100 10.81 17.16 -5.94
C ILE A 100 10.08 16.39 -7.06
N ILE A 101 8.99 16.93 -7.61
CA ILE A 101 8.30 16.32 -8.76
C ILE A 101 9.21 16.31 -10.01
N ASP A 102 9.94 17.39 -10.26
CA ASP A 102 10.95 17.43 -11.34
C ASP A 102 12.07 16.41 -11.09
N LEU A 103 12.58 16.36 -9.85
CA LEU A 103 13.64 15.43 -9.44
C LEU A 103 13.21 13.96 -9.62
N HIS A 104 11.96 13.62 -9.34
CA HIS A 104 11.41 12.28 -9.56
C HIS A 104 11.58 11.82 -11.02
N ALA A 105 11.11 12.62 -11.98
CA ALA A 105 11.20 12.28 -13.39
C ALA A 105 12.68 12.18 -13.85
N LYS A 106 13.52 13.13 -13.42
CA LYS A 106 14.96 13.10 -13.68
C LYS A 106 15.63 11.82 -13.17
N MET A 107 15.35 11.42 -11.94
CA MET A 107 15.95 10.25 -11.31
C MET A 107 15.46 8.95 -11.98
N PHE A 108 14.16 8.84 -12.26
CA PHE A 108 13.64 7.63 -12.88
C PHE A 108 14.17 7.46 -14.32
N LYS A 109 14.39 8.56 -15.05
CA LYS A 109 15.11 8.52 -16.33
C LYS A 109 16.56 8.07 -16.16
N LYS A 110 17.28 8.63 -15.17
CA LYS A 110 18.67 8.29 -14.86
C LYS A 110 18.84 6.79 -14.58
N HIS A 111 17.92 6.20 -13.82
CA HIS A 111 17.92 4.79 -13.43
C HIS A 111 17.21 3.87 -14.44
N GLY A 112 17.18 4.27 -15.71
CA GLY A 112 16.83 3.39 -16.82
C GLY A 112 15.36 3.10 -17.01
N MET A 113 14.43 3.83 -16.38
CA MET A 113 13.00 3.69 -16.66
C MET A 113 12.64 4.27 -18.02
N THR A 114 11.66 3.65 -18.68
CA THR A 114 11.18 4.07 -20.02
C THR A 114 9.90 4.90 -19.90
N THR A 115 8.95 4.42 -19.09
CA THR A 115 7.60 4.96 -18.99
C THR A 115 7.25 5.26 -17.54
N ILE A 116 6.58 6.40 -17.31
CA ILE A 116 5.91 6.68 -16.03
C ILE A 116 4.41 6.73 -16.29
N ARG A 117 3.69 5.77 -15.71
CA ARG A 117 2.23 5.77 -15.64
C ARG A 117 1.81 6.68 -14.51
N ASN A 118 1.13 7.77 -14.84
CA ASN A 118 0.84 8.87 -13.93
C ASN A 118 -0.67 9.04 -13.75
N PHE A 119 -1.13 8.93 -12.51
CA PHE A 119 -2.55 9.02 -12.17
C PHE A 119 -2.81 9.96 -11.00
N ASP A 120 -4.02 10.49 -10.94
CA ASP A 120 -4.54 11.20 -9.78
C ASP A 120 -5.75 10.43 -9.22
N ALA A 121 -5.75 10.19 -7.91
CA ALA A 121 -6.80 9.41 -7.27
C ALA A 121 -8.17 10.13 -7.31
N LEU A 122 -8.18 11.46 -7.37
CA LEU A 122 -9.40 12.26 -7.44
C LEU A 122 -9.86 12.52 -8.88
N ASN A 123 -9.11 12.04 -9.89
CA ASN A 123 -9.28 12.42 -11.29
C ASN A 123 -9.32 13.96 -11.47
N ASP A 124 -8.54 14.69 -10.67
CA ASP A 124 -8.30 16.11 -10.84
C ASP A 124 -7.15 16.30 -11.84
N VAL A 125 -7.49 16.70 -13.06
CA VAL A 125 -6.54 16.84 -14.17
C VAL A 125 -5.41 17.83 -13.84
N ARG A 126 -5.69 18.83 -13.01
CA ARG A 126 -4.70 19.83 -12.56
C ARG A 126 -3.50 19.19 -11.87
N ASN A 127 -3.74 18.10 -11.13
CA ASN A 127 -2.69 17.36 -10.42
C ASN A 127 -1.76 16.57 -11.37
N LEU A 128 -2.14 16.43 -12.65
CA LEU A 128 -1.38 15.72 -13.68
C LEU A 128 -0.57 16.65 -14.59
N GLU A 129 -0.91 17.94 -14.64
CA GLU A 129 -0.30 18.89 -15.59
C GLU A 129 1.21 19.00 -15.38
N TYR A 130 1.62 19.42 -14.18
CA TYR A 130 3.04 19.64 -13.90
C TYR A 130 3.83 18.33 -13.89
N SER A 131 3.31 17.28 -13.26
CA SER A 131 3.99 15.97 -13.22
C SER A 131 4.12 15.34 -14.61
N GLY A 132 3.07 15.40 -15.43
CA GLY A 132 3.07 14.91 -16.81
C GLY A 132 4.06 15.66 -17.70
N GLU A 133 4.10 16.99 -17.60
CA GLU A 133 5.04 17.82 -18.34
C GLU A 133 6.50 17.55 -17.93
N ARG A 134 6.77 17.40 -16.63
CA ARG A 134 8.11 17.01 -16.13
C ARG A 134 8.55 15.63 -16.62
N ILE A 135 7.64 14.65 -16.70
CA ILE A 135 7.95 13.32 -17.27
C ILE A 135 8.40 13.46 -18.72
N ALA A 136 7.65 14.19 -19.55
CA ALA A 136 7.99 14.41 -20.95
C ALA A 136 9.29 15.21 -21.12
N HIS A 137 9.49 16.25 -20.30
CA HIS A 137 10.70 17.10 -20.30
C HIS A 137 11.98 16.28 -20.12
N HIS A 138 11.99 15.28 -19.23
CA HIS A 138 13.15 14.40 -19.01
C HIS A 138 13.24 13.23 -20.01
N GLY A 139 12.41 13.23 -21.06
CA GLY A 139 12.47 12.26 -22.15
C GLY A 139 11.98 10.85 -21.76
N LEU A 140 11.06 10.77 -20.81
CA LEU A 140 10.32 9.56 -20.47
C LEU A 140 9.00 9.54 -21.24
N ASN A 141 8.48 8.34 -21.51
CA ASN A 141 7.12 8.19 -21.99
C ASN A 141 6.14 8.48 -20.84
N HIS A 142 5.29 9.49 -21.00
CA HIS A 142 4.20 9.74 -20.06
C HIS A 142 2.98 8.91 -20.47
N GLN A 143 2.53 8.00 -19.59
CA GLN A 143 1.25 7.34 -19.74
C GLN A 143 0.25 7.98 -18.78
N VAL A 144 -0.58 8.89 -19.30
CA VAL A 144 -1.59 9.60 -18.50
C VAL A 144 -2.76 8.68 -18.17
N VAL A 145 -3.31 8.78 -16.95
CA VAL A 145 -4.31 7.84 -16.46
C VAL A 145 -5.65 8.51 -16.17
N VAL A 146 -6.74 7.87 -16.61
CA VAL A 146 -8.08 8.05 -16.08
C VAL A 146 -8.37 6.91 -15.12
N SER A 147 -8.52 7.21 -13.83
CA SER A 147 -8.73 6.21 -12.78
C SER A 147 -10.20 5.82 -12.69
N MET A 148 -10.46 4.51 -12.64
CA MET A 148 -11.78 3.90 -12.71
C MET A 148 -12.11 3.09 -11.46
N MET A 149 -13.40 2.97 -11.17
CA MET A 149 -13.99 2.00 -10.23
C MET A 149 -15.50 1.88 -10.48
N GLU A 150 -16.16 0.92 -9.82
CA GLU A 150 -17.59 1.03 -9.53
C GLU A 150 -17.84 1.79 -8.23
N LEU A 151 -18.97 2.49 -8.19
CA LEU A 151 -19.48 3.07 -6.95
C LEU A 151 -20.20 1.99 -6.11
N PRO A 152 -20.26 2.17 -4.78
CA PRO A 152 -21.12 1.36 -3.93
C PRO A 152 -22.57 1.30 -4.43
N PRO A 153 -23.31 0.19 -4.22
CA PRO A 153 -24.70 0.09 -4.63
C PRO A 153 -25.56 1.26 -4.13
N GLY A 154 -26.35 1.85 -5.03
CA GLY A 154 -27.22 3.00 -4.74
C GLY A 154 -26.54 4.37 -4.87
N CYS A 155 -25.23 4.42 -5.14
CA CYS A 155 -24.52 5.66 -5.43
C CYS A 155 -24.55 5.99 -6.94
N SER A 156 -24.54 7.27 -7.28
CA SER A 156 -24.49 7.79 -8.65
C SER A 156 -23.87 9.19 -8.68
N GLY A 157 -23.54 9.70 -9.87
CA GLY A 157 -23.01 11.07 -10.07
C GLY A 157 -21.54 11.15 -10.47
N ALA A 158 -20.82 10.02 -10.45
CA ALA A 158 -19.46 9.90 -10.96
C ALA A 158 -19.21 8.47 -11.47
N HIS A 159 -18.06 8.25 -12.10
CA HIS A 159 -17.55 6.93 -12.49
C HIS A 159 -18.41 6.15 -13.50
N ASP A 160 -19.27 6.81 -14.28
CA ASP A 160 -19.83 6.24 -15.50
C ASP A 160 -18.94 6.55 -16.72
N ALA A 161 -19.31 6.01 -17.89
CA ALA A 161 -18.52 6.22 -19.10
C ALA A 161 -18.47 7.71 -19.51
N GLU A 162 -19.55 8.47 -19.29
CA GLU A 162 -19.60 9.91 -19.62
C GLU A 162 -18.64 10.71 -18.75
N PHE A 163 -18.60 10.42 -17.44
CA PHE A 163 -17.64 10.99 -16.50
C PHE A 163 -16.20 10.76 -16.95
N TYR A 164 -15.84 9.53 -17.34
CA TYR A 164 -14.48 9.25 -17.81
C TYR A 164 -14.14 9.96 -19.12
N MET A 165 -15.12 10.13 -20.02
CA MET A 165 -14.91 10.89 -21.25
C MET A 165 -14.74 12.39 -20.99
N ASP A 166 -15.44 12.94 -19.99
CA ASP A 166 -15.22 14.31 -19.54
C ASP A 166 -13.79 14.50 -18.99
N ARG A 167 -13.30 13.59 -18.16
CA ARG A 167 -11.89 13.60 -17.69
C ARG A 167 -10.89 13.52 -18.85
N LEU A 168 -11.14 12.64 -19.82
CA LEU A 168 -10.28 12.53 -20.99
C LEU A 168 -10.27 13.83 -21.81
N LYS A 169 -11.42 14.48 -22.02
CA LYS A 169 -11.48 15.79 -22.70
C LYS A 169 -10.66 16.84 -21.95
N GLN A 170 -10.79 16.91 -20.63
CA GLN A 170 -10.00 17.85 -19.83
C GLN A 170 -8.49 17.60 -19.95
N ILE A 171 -8.05 16.34 -20.00
CA ILE A 171 -6.63 16.00 -20.25
C ILE A 171 -6.18 16.51 -21.62
N LEU A 172 -7.01 16.35 -22.65
CA LEU A 172 -6.70 16.84 -24.01
C LEU A 172 -6.70 18.38 -24.07
N ASP A 173 -7.65 19.03 -23.41
CA ASP A 173 -7.79 20.49 -23.38
C ASP A 173 -6.66 21.16 -22.58
N ALA A 174 -6.12 20.49 -21.57
CA ALA A 174 -4.98 20.95 -20.77
C ALA A 174 -3.62 20.80 -21.48
N ASP A 175 -3.59 20.23 -22.69
CA ASP A 175 -2.38 20.00 -23.50
C ASP A 175 -1.25 19.28 -22.72
N ILE A 176 -1.65 18.36 -21.83
CA ILE A 176 -0.69 17.56 -21.07
C ILE A 176 0.06 16.65 -22.05
N PRO A 177 1.40 16.71 -22.15
CA PRO A 177 2.12 15.86 -23.09
C PRO A 177 2.03 14.39 -22.63
N PHE A 178 1.49 13.50 -23.45
CA PHE A 178 1.45 12.06 -23.18
C PHE A 178 1.81 11.23 -24.41
N HIS A 179 2.39 10.05 -24.14
CA HIS A 179 2.67 9.02 -25.14
C HIS A 179 1.48 8.05 -25.30
N SER A 180 0.76 7.77 -24.21
CA SER A 180 -0.36 6.84 -24.19
C SER A 180 -1.35 7.19 -23.08
N ILE A 181 -2.58 6.67 -23.18
CA ILE A 181 -3.64 6.87 -22.18
C ILE A 181 -3.98 5.53 -21.56
N CYS A 182 -4.05 5.48 -20.23
CA CYS A 182 -4.45 4.30 -19.49
C CYS A 182 -5.76 4.52 -18.72
N PHE A 183 -6.68 3.56 -18.85
CA PHE A 183 -7.88 3.47 -18.04
C PHE A 183 -7.62 2.47 -16.92
N LYS A 184 -7.53 2.95 -15.67
CA LYS A 184 -7.02 2.15 -14.54
C LYS A 184 -8.09 1.85 -13.51
N ASP A 185 -8.60 0.63 -13.50
CA ASP A 185 -9.43 0.11 -12.41
C ASP A 185 -8.56 -0.55 -11.32
N ALA A 186 -8.18 0.23 -10.31
CA ALA A 186 -7.34 -0.27 -9.21
C ALA A 186 -8.07 -1.24 -8.26
N SER A 187 -9.41 -1.31 -8.35
CA SER A 187 -10.24 -2.11 -7.45
C SER A 187 -10.75 -3.40 -8.10
N GLY A 188 -10.67 -3.49 -9.43
CA GLY A 188 -11.24 -4.60 -10.20
C GLY A 188 -12.76 -4.64 -10.17
N THR A 189 -13.43 -3.54 -9.85
CA THR A 189 -14.88 -3.51 -9.63
C THR A 189 -15.69 -3.12 -10.87
N SER A 190 -15.10 -2.39 -11.82
CA SER A 190 -15.75 -1.88 -13.03
C SER A 190 -16.45 -2.99 -13.81
N THR A 191 -17.72 -2.81 -14.14
CA THR A 191 -18.41 -3.83 -14.93
C THR A 191 -17.78 -3.94 -16.35
N PRO A 192 -17.70 -5.14 -16.95
CA PRO A 192 -17.15 -5.29 -18.31
C PRO A 192 -17.85 -4.40 -19.34
N LYS A 193 -19.18 -4.21 -19.21
CA LYS A 193 -19.94 -3.29 -20.07
C LYS A 193 -19.43 -1.86 -19.97
N LYS A 194 -19.22 -1.33 -18.75
CA LYS A 194 -18.68 0.01 -18.54
C LYS A 194 -17.28 0.17 -19.14
N VAL A 195 -16.43 -0.85 -18.98
CA VAL A 195 -15.09 -0.86 -19.58
C VAL A 195 -15.19 -0.77 -21.11
N TYR A 196 -15.99 -1.63 -21.74
CA TYR A 196 -16.22 -1.61 -23.19
C TYR A 196 -16.71 -0.25 -23.69
N GLU A 197 -17.75 0.30 -23.04
CA GLU A 197 -18.34 1.59 -23.42
C GLU A 197 -17.34 2.74 -23.28
N THR A 198 -16.55 2.74 -22.21
CA THR A 198 -15.51 3.75 -21.95
C THR A 198 -14.41 3.70 -23.01
N LEU A 199 -13.83 2.52 -23.27
CA LEU A 199 -12.74 2.38 -24.24
C LEU A 199 -13.22 2.66 -25.68
N LYS A 200 -14.43 2.22 -26.02
CA LYS A 200 -15.04 2.51 -27.34
C LYS A 200 -15.31 3.99 -27.54
N ALA A 201 -15.73 4.70 -26.49
CA ALA A 201 -15.91 6.14 -26.54
C ALA A 201 -14.54 6.86 -26.64
N ALA A 202 -13.55 6.44 -25.85
CA ALA A 202 -12.19 6.99 -25.89
C ALA A 202 -11.58 6.89 -27.28
N ARG A 203 -11.68 5.71 -27.91
CA ARG A 203 -11.15 5.45 -29.26
C ARG A 203 -11.75 6.36 -30.34
N LYS A 204 -12.99 6.81 -30.16
CA LYS A 204 -13.62 7.78 -31.08
C LYS A 204 -13.15 9.20 -30.86
N LEU A 205 -12.66 9.53 -29.67
CA LEU A 205 -12.25 10.86 -29.27
C LEU A 205 -10.78 11.14 -29.63
N VAL A 206 -9.92 10.13 -29.50
CA VAL A 206 -8.48 10.25 -29.77
C VAL A 206 -8.11 9.81 -31.18
N SER A 207 -6.89 10.15 -31.62
CA SER A 207 -6.38 9.72 -32.92
C SER A 207 -6.22 8.19 -32.99
N ALA A 208 -6.19 7.64 -34.21
CA ALA A 208 -5.99 6.21 -34.41
C ALA A 208 -4.65 5.70 -33.86
N ASP A 209 -3.63 6.57 -33.87
CA ASP A 209 -2.27 6.25 -33.42
C ASP A 209 -2.09 6.36 -31.90
N THR A 210 -3.07 6.94 -31.19
CA THR A 210 -3.02 7.07 -29.73
C THR A 210 -3.16 5.68 -29.10
N ILE A 211 -2.16 5.26 -28.33
CA ILE A 211 -2.18 3.98 -27.63
C ILE A 211 -3.16 4.07 -26.45
N LEU A 212 -4.17 3.20 -26.45
CA LEU A 212 -5.09 3.04 -25.31
C LEU A 212 -4.72 1.80 -24.52
N TRP A 213 -4.56 1.96 -23.21
CA TRP A 213 -4.20 0.91 -22.28
C TRP A 213 -5.31 0.69 -21.25
N PHE A 214 -5.50 -0.55 -20.82
CA PHE A 214 -6.41 -0.86 -19.73
C PHE A 214 -5.70 -1.64 -18.61
N HIS A 215 -5.94 -1.23 -17.38
CA HIS A 215 -5.44 -1.88 -16.19
C HIS A 215 -6.61 -2.28 -15.30
N THR A 216 -6.59 -3.51 -14.78
CA THR A 216 -7.54 -3.98 -13.79
C THR A 216 -6.92 -4.94 -12.78
N HIS A 217 -7.64 -5.22 -11.70
CA HIS A 217 -7.38 -6.32 -10.78
C HIS A 217 -8.49 -7.38 -10.89
N ASP A 218 -8.19 -8.62 -10.54
CA ASP A 218 -9.12 -9.74 -10.59
C ASP A 218 -9.85 -9.97 -9.24
N THR A 219 -9.91 -8.93 -8.40
CA THR A 219 -10.37 -9.06 -7.01
C THR A 219 -11.84 -9.42 -6.92
N ALA A 220 -12.66 -8.90 -7.85
CA ALA A 220 -14.06 -9.29 -8.00
C ALA A 220 -14.26 -10.56 -8.86
N GLY A 221 -13.19 -11.15 -9.40
CA GLY A 221 -13.26 -12.30 -10.32
C GLY A 221 -13.76 -11.91 -11.72
N LEU A 222 -13.57 -10.65 -12.12
CA LEU A 222 -14.05 -10.10 -13.39
C LEU A 222 -12.92 -9.72 -14.36
N GLY A 223 -11.66 -9.87 -13.95
CA GLY A 223 -10.51 -9.26 -14.61
C GLY A 223 -10.30 -9.72 -16.05
N ILE A 224 -10.42 -11.02 -16.32
CA ILE A 224 -10.36 -11.55 -17.70
C ILE A 224 -11.48 -10.95 -18.57
N SER A 225 -12.70 -10.88 -18.06
CA SER A 225 -13.83 -10.34 -18.80
C SER A 225 -13.73 -8.82 -19.04
N GLN A 226 -13.15 -8.08 -18.08
CA GLN A 226 -12.87 -6.66 -18.23
C GLN A 226 -11.76 -6.43 -19.27
N ASN A 227 -10.68 -7.21 -19.25
CA ASN A 227 -9.62 -7.14 -20.26
C ASN A 227 -10.16 -7.45 -21.67
N MET A 228 -10.99 -8.48 -21.83
CA MET A 228 -11.65 -8.77 -23.11
C MET A 228 -12.55 -7.61 -23.56
N ALA A 229 -13.34 -7.05 -22.65
CA ALA A 229 -14.17 -5.88 -22.94
C ALA A 229 -13.36 -4.64 -23.35
N ALA A 230 -12.21 -4.40 -22.72
CA ALA A 230 -11.30 -3.31 -23.09
C ALA A 230 -10.72 -3.52 -24.50
N VAL A 231 -10.26 -4.74 -24.79
CA VAL A 231 -9.72 -5.11 -26.11
C VAL A 231 -10.77 -4.93 -27.21
N GLU A 232 -11.99 -5.44 -27.00
CA GLU A 232 -13.11 -5.26 -27.92
C GLU A 232 -13.56 -3.79 -28.04
N GLY A 233 -13.37 -3.00 -26.98
CA GLY A 233 -13.58 -1.56 -26.96
C GLY A 233 -12.51 -0.77 -27.72
N GLY A 234 -11.40 -1.41 -28.13
CA GLY A 234 -10.33 -0.78 -28.90
C GLY A 234 -9.09 -0.42 -28.10
N ALA A 235 -8.86 -1.06 -26.95
CA ALA A 235 -7.56 -1.02 -26.28
C ALA A 235 -6.48 -1.67 -27.15
N ASP A 236 -5.25 -1.18 -27.01
CA ASP A 236 -4.04 -1.71 -27.65
C ASP A 236 -3.15 -2.45 -26.65
N GLY A 237 -3.27 -2.13 -25.36
CA GLY A 237 -2.54 -2.76 -24.27
C GLY A 237 -3.41 -3.12 -23.07
N ILE A 238 -3.05 -4.20 -22.38
CA ILE A 238 -3.67 -4.63 -21.11
C ILE A 238 -2.61 -4.98 -20.05
N ASP A 239 -2.94 -4.93 -18.77
CA ASP A 239 -2.04 -5.40 -17.71
C ASP A 239 -2.35 -6.85 -17.30
N LEU A 240 -1.30 -7.66 -17.15
CA LEU A 240 -1.38 -9.08 -16.79
C LEU A 240 -0.26 -9.43 -15.79
N ALA A 241 -0.43 -10.52 -15.05
CA ALA A 241 0.60 -11.06 -14.15
C ALA A 241 0.75 -12.57 -14.32
N LYS A 242 1.85 -13.12 -13.79
CA LYS A 242 2.08 -14.57 -13.67
C LYS A 242 1.70 -15.07 -12.29
N SER A 243 1.19 -16.30 -12.23
CA SER A 243 1.11 -17.08 -10.98
C SER A 243 2.49 -17.16 -10.31
N PRO A 244 2.61 -17.07 -8.97
CA PRO A 244 1.54 -17.08 -7.97
C PRO A 244 1.01 -15.69 -7.56
N VAL A 245 1.36 -14.62 -8.28
CA VAL A 245 0.87 -13.25 -8.00
C VAL A 245 -0.10 -12.76 -9.09
N SER A 246 -0.85 -13.68 -9.70
CA SER A 246 -1.98 -13.38 -10.58
C SER A 246 -3.29 -13.87 -9.97
N GLY A 247 -4.42 -13.34 -10.44
CA GLY A 247 -5.74 -13.64 -9.89
C GLY A 247 -5.96 -13.05 -8.49
N GLY A 248 -7.17 -13.18 -7.95
CA GLY A 248 -7.52 -12.65 -6.63
C GLY A 248 -7.20 -11.15 -6.54
N THR A 249 -6.36 -10.74 -5.60
CA THR A 249 -6.02 -9.31 -5.42
C THR A 249 -5.13 -8.73 -6.52
N CYS A 250 -4.62 -9.54 -7.45
CA CYS A 250 -3.67 -9.13 -8.48
C CYS A 250 -4.32 -8.98 -9.87
N GLN A 251 -3.50 -8.72 -10.89
CA GLN A 251 -3.93 -8.70 -12.29
C GLN A 251 -4.35 -10.10 -12.79
N PRO A 252 -5.13 -10.17 -13.88
CA PRO A 252 -5.43 -11.43 -14.55
C PRO A 252 -4.17 -12.16 -15.04
N ASP A 253 -4.25 -13.49 -15.09
CA ASP A 253 -3.12 -14.35 -15.45
C ASP A 253 -2.81 -14.34 -16.96
N ILE A 254 -1.51 -14.31 -17.32
CA ILE A 254 -1.07 -14.28 -18.73
C ILE A 254 -1.57 -15.51 -19.51
N LEU A 255 -1.37 -16.72 -19.00
CA LEU A 255 -1.78 -17.95 -19.69
C LEU A 255 -3.31 -18.05 -19.79
N SER A 256 -4.01 -17.61 -18.76
CA SER A 256 -5.47 -17.52 -18.75
C SER A 256 -5.99 -16.55 -19.80
N MET A 257 -5.34 -15.39 -19.96
CA MET A 257 -5.70 -14.41 -21.00
C MET A 257 -5.41 -14.94 -22.40
N MET A 258 -4.27 -15.61 -22.62
CA MET A 258 -3.97 -16.31 -23.88
C MET A 258 -5.06 -17.34 -24.23
N HIS A 259 -5.56 -18.06 -23.22
CA HIS A 259 -6.67 -18.99 -23.40
C HIS A 259 -7.97 -18.27 -23.76
N ALA A 260 -8.31 -17.18 -23.07
CA ALA A 260 -9.51 -16.38 -23.32
C ALA A 260 -9.56 -15.81 -24.75
N MET A 261 -8.40 -15.50 -25.35
CA MET A 261 -8.31 -15.00 -26.73
C MET A 261 -8.44 -16.10 -27.82
N LYS A 262 -8.48 -17.40 -27.45
CA LYS A 262 -8.65 -18.48 -28.43
C LYS A 262 -10.01 -18.36 -29.14
N GLY A 263 -10.01 -18.52 -30.46
CA GLY A 263 -11.22 -18.34 -31.28
C GLY A 263 -11.63 -16.88 -31.54
N THR A 264 -10.89 -15.90 -31.00
CA THR A 264 -11.10 -14.47 -31.28
C THR A 264 -10.12 -13.95 -32.33
N ASP A 265 -10.31 -12.70 -32.75
CA ASP A 265 -9.42 -11.96 -33.66
C ASP A 265 -8.17 -11.38 -32.97
N TYR A 266 -7.98 -11.65 -31.68
CA TYR A 266 -6.90 -11.11 -30.86
C TYR A 266 -5.88 -12.18 -30.45
N THR A 267 -4.64 -11.75 -30.16
CA THR A 267 -3.56 -12.59 -29.64
C THR A 267 -2.57 -11.76 -28.83
N LEU A 268 -1.86 -12.38 -27.88
CA LEU A 268 -0.68 -11.78 -27.25
C LEU A 268 0.62 -12.07 -28.02
N ASP A 269 0.55 -12.98 -29.01
CA ASP A 269 1.69 -13.41 -29.84
C ASP A 269 2.90 -13.93 -29.05
N LEU A 270 2.61 -14.79 -28.06
CA LEU A 270 3.62 -15.42 -27.20
C LEU A 270 3.62 -16.94 -27.35
N ASP A 271 4.78 -17.54 -27.13
CA ASP A 271 4.94 -18.99 -26.98
C ASP A 271 4.54 -19.41 -25.56
N TYR A 272 3.44 -20.14 -25.43
CA TYR A 272 2.91 -20.53 -24.12
C TYR A 272 3.90 -21.43 -23.35
N GLU A 273 4.75 -22.21 -24.03
CA GLU A 273 5.71 -23.09 -23.37
C GLU A 273 6.79 -22.28 -22.66
N LYS A 274 7.23 -21.19 -23.29
CA LYS A 274 8.16 -20.25 -22.65
C LYS A 274 7.52 -19.48 -21.51
N ILE A 275 6.25 -19.12 -21.62
CA ILE A 275 5.51 -18.47 -20.53
C ILE A 275 5.34 -19.42 -19.34
N VAL A 276 5.15 -20.72 -19.56
CA VAL A 276 5.17 -21.73 -18.49
C VAL A 276 6.53 -21.73 -17.79
N VAL A 277 7.64 -21.78 -18.54
CA VAL A 277 9.00 -21.72 -17.95
C VAL A 277 9.22 -20.45 -17.13
N ALA A 278 8.78 -19.29 -17.64
CA ALA A 278 8.87 -18.03 -16.91
C ALA A 278 7.99 -18.01 -15.64
N SER A 279 6.84 -18.68 -15.68
CA SER A 279 5.94 -18.80 -14.53
C SER A 279 6.52 -19.74 -13.47
N ASP A 280 7.10 -20.88 -13.88
CA ASP A 280 7.77 -21.82 -12.96
C ASP A 280 8.97 -21.16 -12.26
N ALA A 281 9.78 -20.40 -12.99
CA ALA A 281 10.88 -19.62 -12.42
C ALA A 281 10.39 -18.57 -11.42
N PHE A 282 9.24 -17.94 -11.69
CA PHE A 282 8.64 -16.96 -10.81
C PHE A 282 7.99 -17.60 -9.57
N GLU A 283 7.37 -18.77 -9.70
CA GLU A 283 6.87 -19.56 -8.57
C GLU A 283 8.00 -20.00 -7.64
N GLU A 284 9.09 -20.52 -8.21
CA GLU A 284 10.29 -20.89 -7.45
C GLU A 284 10.89 -19.69 -6.70
N ALA A 285 10.96 -18.51 -7.34
CA ALA A 285 11.43 -17.29 -6.69
C ALA A 285 10.57 -16.89 -5.46
N MET A 286 9.26 -17.18 -5.51
CA MET A 286 8.32 -16.76 -4.48
C MET A 286 8.03 -17.84 -3.42
N LYS A 287 8.61 -19.04 -3.54
CA LYS A 287 8.27 -20.21 -2.70
C LYS A 287 8.40 -19.99 -1.19
N ASP A 288 9.35 -19.15 -0.78
CA ASP A 288 9.64 -18.89 0.63
C ASP A 288 8.79 -17.76 1.21
N TYR A 289 8.04 -17.03 0.39
CA TYR A 289 7.20 -15.91 0.83
C TYR A 289 5.86 -16.40 1.39
N PHE A 290 5.40 -15.75 2.46
CA PHE A 290 4.06 -15.99 2.99
C PHE A 290 3.01 -15.35 2.08
N PHE A 291 2.03 -16.14 1.65
CA PHE A 291 0.88 -15.67 0.87
C PHE A 291 -0.35 -15.55 1.76
N PRO A 292 -0.86 -14.33 2.01
CA PRO A 292 -2.13 -14.16 2.69
C PRO A 292 -3.25 -14.88 1.92
N PRO A 293 -4.08 -15.72 2.56
CA PRO A 293 -5.13 -16.45 1.86
C PRO A 293 -6.04 -15.54 1.02
N GLU A 294 -6.41 -14.38 1.57
CA GLU A 294 -7.24 -13.38 0.89
C GLU A 294 -6.62 -12.80 -0.37
N ALA A 295 -5.29 -12.82 -0.50
CA ALA A 295 -4.60 -12.34 -1.69
C ALA A 295 -4.90 -13.23 -2.92
N LYS A 296 -5.12 -14.53 -2.68
CA LYS A 296 -5.36 -15.56 -3.71
C LYS A 296 -6.84 -15.84 -3.98
N MET A 297 -7.75 -15.19 -3.26
CA MET A 297 -9.18 -15.47 -3.34
C MET A 297 -9.94 -14.35 -4.05
N VAL A 298 -10.98 -14.73 -4.78
CA VAL A 298 -11.99 -13.78 -5.26
C VAL A 298 -12.77 -13.24 -4.06
N SER A 299 -12.89 -11.92 -3.99
CA SER A 299 -13.65 -11.21 -2.97
C SER A 299 -14.80 -10.44 -3.63
N PRO A 300 -15.97 -11.07 -3.85
CA PRO A 300 -17.10 -10.39 -4.50
C PRO A 300 -17.63 -9.20 -3.69
N LYS A 301 -17.36 -9.17 -2.37
CA LYS A 301 -17.74 -8.07 -1.47
C LYS A 301 -17.06 -6.74 -1.82
N VAL A 302 -15.96 -6.75 -2.57
CA VAL A 302 -15.28 -5.54 -3.05
C VAL A 302 -16.18 -4.69 -3.96
N THR A 303 -17.21 -5.29 -4.57
CA THR A 303 -18.22 -4.56 -5.35
C THR A 303 -19.17 -3.72 -4.49
N LEU A 304 -19.23 -3.99 -3.18
CA LEU A 304 -20.05 -3.22 -2.24
C LEU A 304 -19.30 -1.99 -1.73
N SER A 305 -17.98 -2.09 -1.60
CA SER A 305 -17.08 -1.00 -1.23
C SER A 305 -15.77 -1.20 -1.97
N PRO A 306 -15.42 -0.33 -2.95
CA PRO A 306 -14.33 -0.57 -3.87
C PRO A 306 -12.99 -0.48 -3.12
N MET A 307 -12.49 -1.58 -2.60
CA MET A 307 -11.19 -1.64 -1.93
C MET A 307 -10.17 -2.34 -2.84
N PRO A 308 -9.11 -1.64 -3.27
CA PRO A 308 -8.02 -2.23 -4.03
C PRO A 308 -7.42 -3.45 -3.37
N GLY A 309 -6.98 -4.41 -4.18
CA GLY A 309 -6.38 -5.66 -3.71
C GLY A 309 -5.23 -5.45 -2.73
N GLY A 310 -4.25 -4.60 -3.05
CA GLY A 310 -3.13 -4.29 -2.15
C GLY A 310 -3.52 -3.54 -0.87
N ALA A 311 -4.63 -2.78 -0.87
CA ALA A 311 -5.15 -2.17 0.35
C ALA A 311 -5.85 -3.22 1.22
N LEU A 312 -6.58 -4.16 0.59
CA LEU A 312 -7.23 -5.28 1.27
C LEU A 312 -6.21 -6.09 2.06
N THR A 313 -5.15 -6.60 1.42
CA THR A 313 -4.15 -7.45 2.06
C THR A 313 -3.37 -6.71 3.14
N ALA A 314 -2.93 -5.47 2.87
CA ALA A 314 -2.22 -4.68 3.86
C ALA A 314 -3.07 -4.43 5.11
N ASN A 315 -4.35 -4.10 4.94
CA ASN A 315 -5.24 -3.79 6.06
C ASN A 315 -5.63 -5.03 6.85
N THR A 316 -5.92 -6.17 6.20
CA THR A 316 -6.19 -7.42 6.91
C THR A 316 -4.98 -7.91 7.69
N MET A 317 -3.77 -7.74 7.18
CA MET A 317 -2.54 -8.05 7.91
C MET A 317 -2.38 -7.18 9.15
N MET A 318 -2.60 -5.86 9.05
CA MET A 318 -2.54 -4.94 10.21
C MET A 318 -3.62 -5.25 11.25
N MET A 319 -4.81 -5.63 10.79
CA MET A 319 -5.88 -6.05 11.69
C MET A 319 -5.59 -7.40 12.37
N ARG A 320 -4.77 -8.29 11.77
CA ARG A 320 -4.27 -9.49 12.46
C ARG A 320 -3.28 -9.11 13.54
N ASP A 321 -2.30 -8.27 13.20
CA ASP A 321 -1.25 -7.84 14.12
C ASP A 321 -1.85 -7.15 15.38
N THR A 322 -2.96 -6.43 15.22
CA THR A 322 -3.67 -5.74 16.31
C THR A 322 -4.81 -6.54 16.95
N GLY A 323 -5.11 -7.76 16.49
CA GLY A 323 -6.22 -8.57 17.00
C GLY A 323 -7.63 -8.12 16.58
N THR A 324 -7.74 -7.16 15.65
CA THR A 324 -9.00 -6.53 15.24
C THR A 324 -9.65 -7.10 13.98
N LEU A 325 -9.08 -8.16 13.37
CA LEU A 325 -9.58 -8.74 12.10
C LEU A 325 -11.07 -9.11 12.12
N HIS A 326 -11.62 -9.46 13.29
CA HIS A 326 -13.04 -9.76 13.45
C HIS A 326 -13.96 -8.57 13.08
N LEU A 327 -13.48 -7.32 13.15
CA LEU A 327 -14.21 -6.11 12.77
C LEU A 327 -14.23 -5.83 11.27
N TYR A 328 -13.42 -6.53 10.47
CA TYR A 328 -13.21 -6.22 9.06
C TYR A 328 -14.52 -6.14 8.26
N GLY A 329 -15.47 -7.05 8.50
CA GLY A 329 -16.75 -7.04 7.82
C GLY A 329 -17.59 -5.77 8.08
N GLU A 330 -17.49 -5.20 9.28
CA GLU A 330 -18.15 -3.95 9.65
C GLU A 330 -17.46 -2.74 9.02
N VAL A 331 -16.12 -2.73 9.03
CA VAL A 331 -15.31 -1.67 8.40
C VAL A 331 -15.60 -1.57 6.90
N ILE A 332 -15.69 -2.70 6.18
CA ILE A 332 -16.01 -2.68 4.75
C ILE A 332 -17.43 -2.18 4.47
N ARG A 333 -18.39 -2.50 5.34
CA ARG A 333 -19.75 -1.95 5.22
C ARG A 333 -19.74 -0.44 5.43
N GLU A 334 -19.04 0.03 6.46
CA GLU A 334 -18.94 1.45 6.79
C GLU A 334 -18.20 2.25 5.71
N MET A 335 -17.20 1.65 5.08
CA MET A 335 -16.44 2.27 3.98
C MET A 335 -17.34 2.67 2.81
N SER A 336 -18.48 2.00 2.59
CA SER A 336 -19.46 2.40 1.56
C SER A 336 -20.03 3.80 1.83
N GLU A 337 -20.36 4.12 3.09
CA GLU A 337 -20.82 5.45 3.49
C GLU A 337 -19.70 6.47 3.36
N VAL A 338 -18.50 6.12 3.80
CA VAL A 338 -17.33 7.01 3.73
C VAL A 338 -16.98 7.41 2.29
N VAL A 339 -17.08 6.47 1.34
CA VAL A 339 -16.92 6.74 -0.11
C VAL A 339 -18.03 7.65 -0.61
N ALA A 340 -19.28 7.35 -0.27
CA ALA A 340 -20.44 8.11 -0.72
C ALA A 340 -20.44 9.57 -0.25
N ARG A 341 -20.00 9.80 0.99
CA ARG A 341 -19.95 11.13 1.60
C ARG A 341 -18.64 11.88 1.30
N GLY A 342 -17.63 11.19 0.77
CA GLY A 342 -16.29 11.72 0.49
C GLY A 342 -16.09 12.31 -0.91
N GLY A 343 -17.15 12.42 -1.72
CA GLY A 343 -17.07 13.01 -3.05
C GLY A 343 -16.58 12.06 -4.16
N PHE A 344 -16.63 10.75 -3.92
CA PHE A 344 -16.31 9.69 -4.88
C PHE A 344 -14.90 9.70 -5.47
N GLY A 345 -13.87 10.18 -4.75
CA GLY A 345 -12.48 9.97 -5.17
C GLY A 345 -12.22 8.48 -5.47
N THR A 346 -11.48 8.17 -6.53
CA THR A 346 -11.20 6.78 -6.91
C THR A 346 -10.48 6.09 -5.77
N SER A 347 -10.95 4.92 -5.38
CA SER A 347 -10.31 4.14 -4.34
C SER A 347 -9.03 3.51 -4.88
N VAL A 348 -7.95 4.25 -4.74
CA VAL A 348 -6.56 3.90 -5.07
C VAL A 348 -5.67 4.68 -4.10
N THR A 349 -4.42 4.27 -3.90
CA THR A 349 -3.52 4.98 -2.96
C THR A 349 -3.37 6.46 -3.37
N PRO A 350 -3.53 7.43 -2.45
CA PRO A 350 -3.71 7.25 -1.00
C PRO A 350 -5.19 7.18 -0.54
N VAL A 351 -6.14 7.55 -1.39
CA VAL A 351 -7.58 7.65 -1.09
C VAL A 351 -8.19 6.35 -0.54
N SER A 352 -7.80 5.18 -1.07
CA SER A 352 -8.28 3.89 -0.55
C SER A 352 -7.94 3.68 0.93
N GLN A 353 -6.79 4.18 1.39
CA GLN A 353 -6.41 4.15 2.79
C GLN A 353 -7.18 5.18 3.61
N PHE A 354 -7.45 6.36 3.06
CA PHE A 354 -8.26 7.38 3.75
C PHE A 354 -9.66 6.84 4.04
N TYR A 355 -10.28 6.20 3.04
CA TYR A 355 -11.58 5.56 3.19
C TYR A 355 -11.57 4.44 4.23
N PHE A 356 -10.58 3.54 4.16
CA PHE A 356 -10.49 2.44 5.12
C PHE A 356 -10.26 2.95 6.55
N GLN A 357 -9.33 3.88 6.74
CA GLN A 357 -8.98 4.42 8.05
C GLN A 357 -10.14 5.20 8.67
N GLN A 358 -10.85 6.03 7.89
CA GLN A 358 -12.04 6.71 8.38
C GLN A 358 -13.15 5.71 8.75
N ALA A 359 -13.36 4.67 7.94
CA ALA A 359 -14.33 3.63 8.24
C ALA A 359 -13.96 2.83 9.51
N TYR A 360 -12.67 2.55 9.70
CA TYR A 360 -12.15 1.91 10.91
C TYR A 360 -12.39 2.76 12.15
N LEU A 361 -12.14 4.07 12.09
CA LEU A 361 -12.46 5.01 13.17
C LEU A 361 -13.96 5.06 13.46
N ASN A 362 -14.80 5.09 12.43
CA ASN A 362 -16.26 5.08 12.58
C ASN A 362 -16.76 3.82 13.32
N VAL A 363 -16.17 2.65 13.03
CA VAL A 363 -16.51 1.38 13.69
C VAL A 363 -15.99 1.31 15.12
N THR A 364 -14.75 1.75 15.36
CA THR A 364 -14.09 1.59 16.67
C THR A 364 -14.40 2.70 17.66
N GLN A 365 -14.61 3.94 17.19
CA GLN A 365 -14.80 5.12 18.04
C GLN A 365 -16.21 5.73 17.91
N GLY A 366 -16.99 5.27 16.92
CA GLY A 366 -18.31 5.78 16.60
C GLY A 366 -18.29 6.73 15.39
N LYS A 367 -19.35 6.67 14.60
CA LYS A 367 -19.47 7.38 13.31
C LYS A 367 -19.14 8.86 13.44
N TRP A 368 -18.19 9.33 12.64
CA TRP A 368 -17.84 10.73 12.44
C TRP A 368 -17.44 11.49 13.72
N LYS A 369 -17.21 10.80 14.84
CA LYS A 369 -16.72 11.45 16.08
C LYS A 369 -15.30 11.98 15.92
N LYS A 370 -14.47 11.25 15.17
CA LYS A 370 -13.10 11.62 14.86
C LYS A 370 -12.89 11.56 13.35
N ILE A 371 -12.50 12.69 12.76
CA ILE A 371 -12.09 12.75 11.37
C ILE A 371 -10.65 12.23 11.25
N ASN A 372 -10.41 11.35 10.28
CA ASN A 372 -9.09 11.02 9.82
C ASN A 372 -8.49 12.27 9.15
N PRO A 373 -7.31 12.75 9.56
CA PRO A 373 -6.76 14.00 9.03
C PRO A 373 -6.56 13.99 7.51
N ASN A 374 -6.17 12.86 6.93
CA ASN A 374 -5.96 12.76 5.48
C ASN A 374 -7.27 12.73 4.70
N TYR A 375 -8.28 11.98 5.19
CA TYR A 375 -9.63 12.04 4.65
C TYR A 375 -10.22 13.45 4.76
N GLY A 376 -10.06 14.10 5.92
CA GLY A 376 -10.48 15.48 6.14
C GLY A 376 -9.80 16.47 5.18
N ASN A 377 -8.47 16.41 5.06
CA ASN A 377 -7.72 17.22 4.10
C ASN A 377 -8.16 16.97 2.65
N MET A 378 -8.52 15.73 2.29
CA MET A 378 -9.04 15.39 0.96
C MET A 378 -10.38 16.06 0.70
N VAL A 379 -11.37 15.92 1.60
CA VAL A 379 -12.70 16.53 1.42
C VAL A 379 -12.68 18.06 1.53
N LEU A 380 -11.66 18.62 2.19
CA LEU A 380 -11.40 20.06 2.25
C LEU A 380 -10.65 20.60 1.01
N GLY A 381 -10.18 19.73 0.10
CA GLY A 381 -9.56 20.13 -1.17
C GLY A 381 -8.03 20.22 -1.17
N TYR A 382 -7.35 19.91 -0.05
CA TYR A 382 -5.89 19.97 0.05
C TYR A 382 -5.15 18.87 -0.73
N PHE A 383 -5.87 17.90 -1.28
CA PHE A 383 -5.34 16.89 -2.22
C PHE A 383 -5.77 17.14 -3.67
N GLY A 384 -6.56 18.18 -3.93
CA GLY A 384 -7.24 18.41 -5.20
C GLY A 384 -8.76 18.33 -5.05
N ARG A 385 -9.47 18.52 -6.15
CA ARG A 385 -10.94 18.50 -6.21
C ARG A 385 -11.43 17.06 -6.32
N THR A 386 -12.35 16.69 -5.46
CA THR A 386 -13.08 15.41 -5.57
C THR A 386 -13.95 15.39 -6.83
N PRO A 387 -14.23 14.21 -7.42
CA PRO A 387 -15.09 14.06 -8.59
C PRO A 387 -16.44 14.78 -8.51
N VAL A 388 -17.05 14.77 -7.33
CA VAL A 388 -18.22 15.57 -6.98
C VAL A 388 -18.00 16.23 -5.61
N PRO A 389 -18.73 17.31 -5.28
CA PRO A 389 -18.66 17.90 -3.93
C PRO A 389 -18.92 16.85 -2.85
N ALA A 390 -18.07 16.83 -1.83
CA ALA A 390 -18.28 15.99 -0.64
C ALA A 390 -19.50 16.48 0.17
N ASP A 391 -19.99 15.62 1.06
CA ASP A 391 -21.15 15.92 1.90
C ASP A 391 -20.89 17.16 2.79
N PRO A 392 -21.79 18.18 2.78
CA PRO A 392 -21.60 19.40 3.55
C PRO A 392 -21.42 19.20 5.07
N GLU A 393 -22.05 18.19 5.65
CA GLU A 393 -21.86 17.86 7.08
C GLU A 393 -20.44 17.34 7.32
N ILE A 394 -19.91 16.51 6.42
CA ILE A 394 -18.56 15.98 6.53
C ILE A 394 -17.51 17.08 6.33
N ILE A 395 -17.74 18.00 5.38
CA ILE A 395 -16.90 19.18 5.18
C ILE A 395 -16.86 20.02 6.47
N LYS A 396 -18.02 20.25 7.10
CA LYS A 396 -18.11 21.00 8.36
C LYS A 396 -17.32 20.31 9.47
N ILE A 397 -17.53 19.01 9.67
CA ILE A 397 -16.81 18.22 10.69
C ILE A 397 -15.30 18.27 10.44
N ALA A 398 -14.86 18.08 9.20
CA ALA A 398 -13.44 18.13 8.83
C ALA A 398 -12.85 19.51 9.08
N SER A 399 -13.56 20.58 8.70
CA SER A 399 -13.11 21.96 8.91
C SER A 399 -12.98 22.31 10.39
N GLU A 400 -13.98 21.95 11.20
CA GLU A 400 -14.00 22.21 12.64
C GLU A 400 -12.92 21.41 13.39
N GLN A 401 -12.78 20.12 13.12
CA GLN A 401 -11.82 19.26 13.84
C GLN A 401 -10.36 19.45 13.41
N LEU A 402 -10.11 19.87 12.16
CA LEU A 402 -8.76 20.14 11.66
C LEU A 402 -8.37 21.62 11.73
N GLU A 403 -9.29 22.49 12.14
CA GLU A 403 -9.12 23.95 12.17
C GLU A 403 -8.64 24.51 10.82
N LYS A 404 -9.19 23.97 9.73
CA LYS A 404 -8.81 24.32 8.35
C LYS A 404 -10.00 24.79 7.53
N PRO A 405 -9.84 25.85 6.71
CA PRO A 405 -10.87 26.25 5.77
C PRO A 405 -10.97 25.25 4.61
N ILE A 406 -12.04 25.39 3.82
CA ILE A 406 -12.12 24.76 2.50
C ILE A 406 -11.06 25.40 1.60
N PHE A 407 -10.33 24.58 0.85
CA PHE A 407 -9.27 24.97 -0.05
C PHE A 407 -9.67 24.70 -1.51
N THR A 408 -9.60 25.72 -2.36
CA THR A 408 -10.06 25.66 -3.77
C THR A 408 -8.95 25.84 -4.81
N GLU A 409 -7.77 26.25 -4.36
CA GLU A 409 -6.61 26.58 -5.19
C GLU A 409 -5.84 25.31 -5.59
N ASP A 410 -4.65 25.46 -6.17
CA ASP A 410 -3.76 24.35 -6.52
C ASP A 410 -2.99 23.87 -5.27
N PRO A 411 -3.09 22.59 -4.87
CA PRO A 411 -2.33 22.03 -3.75
C PRO A 411 -0.81 22.21 -3.86
N LEU A 412 -0.26 22.33 -5.07
CA LEU A 412 1.18 22.53 -5.26
C LEU A 412 1.66 23.92 -4.83
N ASP A 413 0.77 24.92 -4.83
CA ASP A 413 1.15 26.32 -4.59
C ASP A 413 1.33 26.66 -3.09
N ILE A 414 0.93 25.75 -2.21
CA ILE A 414 1.10 25.89 -0.74
C ILE A 414 2.29 25.08 -0.20
N LEU A 415 3.05 24.40 -1.05
CA LEU A 415 4.16 23.56 -0.64
C LEU A 415 5.49 24.31 -0.72
N GLU A 416 6.21 24.32 0.40
CA GLU A 416 7.58 24.81 0.45
C GLU A 416 8.53 23.90 -0.35
N PRO A 417 9.58 24.45 -1.00
CA PRO A 417 10.56 23.67 -1.75
C PRO A 417 11.16 22.52 -0.93
N GLY A 418 11.20 21.32 -1.53
CA GLY A 418 11.60 20.10 -0.85
C GLY A 418 13.11 19.87 -0.86
N ILE A 419 13.81 20.30 -1.92
CA ILE A 419 15.26 20.11 -2.07
C ILE A 419 16.02 20.81 -0.92
N PRO A 420 15.79 22.11 -0.61
CA PRO A 420 16.51 22.77 0.48
C PRO A 420 16.27 22.10 1.84
N LYS A 421 15.04 21.65 2.11
CA LYS A 421 14.70 20.94 3.35
C LYS A 421 15.45 19.61 3.45
N ALA A 422 15.48 18.82 2.38
CA ALA A 422 16.19 17.55 2.35
C ALA A 422 17.71 17.72 2.44
N THR A 423 18.28 18.72 1.74
CA THR A 423 19.71 19.07 1.82
C THR A 423 20.12 19.37 3.26
N LYS A 424 19.36 20.20 3.97
CA LYS A 424 19.65 20.51 5.38
C LYS A 424 19.68 19.27 6.27
N ILE A 425 18.72 18.35 6.10
CA ILE A 425 18.69 17.09 6.87
C ILE A 425 19.93 16.25 6.58
N LEU A 426 20.37 16.17 5.33
CA LEU A 426 21.58 15.44 4.95
C LEU A 426 22.83 16.06 5.57
N GLU A 427 22.97 17.39 5.49
CA GLU A 427 24.11 18.13 6.07
C GLU A 427 24.18 17.97 7.59
N GLU A 428 23.05 18.12 8.30
CA GLU A 428 22.97 17.95 9.76
C GLU A 428 23.35 16.54 10.22
N ASN A 429 23.16 15.53 9.36
CA ASN A 429 23.50 14.14 9.63
C ASN A 429 24.84 13.71 9.02
N ASN A 430 25.63 14.63 8.45
CA ASN A 430 26.89 14.35 7.75
C ASN A 430 26.75 13.31 6.63
N LEU A 431 25.63 13.34 5.92
CA LEU A 431 25.35 12.46 4.78
C LEU A 431 25.67 13.18 3.45
N PRO A 432 26.08 12.45 2.40
CA PRO A 432 26.32 13.05 1.09
C PRO A 432 25.07 13.74 0.53
N VAL A 433 25.23 14.97 0.06
CA VAL A 433 24.18 15.72 -0.65
C VAL A 433 24.27 15.39 -2.14
N ASN A 434 23.37 14.53 -2.60
CA ASN A 434 23.19 14.18 -4.01
C ASN A 434 21.69 13.99 -4.30
N ASP A 435 21.35 13.93 -5.58
CA ASP A 435 19.96 13.83 -6.06
C ASP A 435 19.23 12.62 -5.46
N GLU A 436 19.89 11.45 -5.39
CA GLU A 436 19.32 10.22 -4.83
C GLU A 436 18.97 10.38 -3.35
N ASN A 437 19.92 10.86 -2.54
CA ASN A 437 19.72 11.05 -1.10
C ASN A 437 18.68 12.14 -0.82
N ILE A 438 18.69 13.23 -1.59
CA ILE A 438 17.66 14.28 -1.52
C ILE A 438 16.28 13.68 -1.77
N PHE A 439 16.16 12.89 -2.84
CA PHE A 439 14.90 12.27 -3.20
C PHE A 439 14.44 11.22 -2.18
N ILE A 440 15.36 10.42 -1.62
CA ILE A 440 15.08 9.49 -0.53
C ILE A 440 14.52 10.24 0.67
N ILE A 441 15.18 11.31 1.13
CA ILE A 441 14.68 12.09 2.27
C ILE A 441 13.31 12.70 1.97
N ALA A 442 13.11 13.26 0.78
CA ALA A 442 11.85 13.89 0.41
C ALA A 442 10.67 12.91 0.28
N SER A 443 10.91 11.68 -0.17
CA SER A 443 9.85 10.71 -0.48
C SER A 443 9.63 9.63 0.60
N CYS A 444 10.64 9.40 1.45
CA CYS A 444 10.65 8.38 2.50
C CYS A 444 10.76 8.97 3.91
N GLU A 445 10.98 10.28 4.05
CA GLU A 445 11.04 11.02 5.31
C GLU A 445 11.98 10.33 6.33
N GLN A 446 11.55 10.17 7.58
CA GLN A 446 12.37 9.59 8.66
C GLN A 446 12.88 8.18 8.31
N LYS A 447 12.05 7.35 7.65
CA LYS A 447 12.47 6.01 7.24
C LYS A 447 13.55 6.03 6.16
N GLY A 448 13.53 7.06 5.29
CA GLY A 448 14.60 7.31 4.33
C GLY A 448 15.91 7.70 5.03
N LEU A 449 15.84 8.57 6.03
CA LEU A 449 16.99 8.95 6.84
C LEU A 449 17.56 7.74 7.61
N ASP A 450 16.70 6.93 8.22
CA ASP A 450 17.12 5.72 8.92
C ASP A 450 17.87 4.77 7.99
N PHE A 451 17.40 4.58 6.76
CA PHE A 451 18.12 3.80 5.74
C PHE A 451 19.50 4.38 5.44
N LEU A 452 19.60 5.68 5.18
CA LEU A 452 20.89 6.33 4.86
C LEU A 452 21.88 6.28 6.04
N LEU A 453 21.38 6.24 7.27
CA LEU A 453 22.19 6.07 8.49
C LEU A 453 22.53 4.61 8.82
N GLY A 454 22.12 3.64 7.99
CA GLY A 454 22.34 2.22 8.25
C GLY A 454 21.50 1.65 9.40
N LYS A 455 20.37 2.29 9.72
CA LYS A 455 19.42 1.91 10.79
C LYS A 455 18.17 1.22 10.27
N ALA A 456 18.08 0.92 8.97
CA ALA A 456 16.94 0.23 8.40
C ALA A 456 16.77 -1.17 9.00
N SER A 457 15.54 -1.49 9.38
CA SER A 457 15.13 -2.83 9.81
C SER A 457 14.36 -3.53 8.69
N THR A 458 14.58 -4.83 8.52
CA THR A 458 13.80 -5.61 7.56
C THR A 458 12.48 -6.09 8.17
N ASN A 459 11.43 -6.13 7.36
CA ASN A 459 10.12 -6.67 7.71
C ASN A 459 9.53 -7.36 6.47
N ILE A 460 10.01 -8.56 6.20
CA ILE A 460 9.57 -9.43 5.11
C ILE A 460 8.92 -10.65 5.75
N ARG A 461 7.77 -11.08 5.24
CA ARG A 461 7.07 -12.25 5.77
C ARG A 461 7.42 -13.49 4.95
N LYS A 462 8.25 -14.37 5.51
CA LYS A 462 8.57 -15.68 4.93
C LYS A 462 7.73 -16.77 5.60
N VAL A 463 7.58 -17.91 4.95
CA VAL A 463 6.78 -19.05 5.46
C VAL A 463 7.32 -19.55 6.81
N THR A 464 8.62 -19.41 7.06
CA THR A 464 9.29 -19.81 8.31
C THR A 464 8.92 -18.96 9.53
N ASP A 465 8.33 -17.78 9.31
CA ASP A 465 8.09 -16.79 10.36
C ASP A 465 6.71 -16.94 11.01
N GLU A 466 5.82 -17.75 10.41
CA GLU A 466 4.50 -18.03 10.97
C GLU A 466 4.57 -19.18 11.99
N PRO A 467 4.03 -19.01 13.23
CA PRO A 467 3.91 -20.12 14.16
C PRO A 467 3.03 -21.19 13.51
N ALA A 468 3.57 -22.41 13.40
CA ALA A 468 2.87 -23.55 12.80
C ALA A 468 1.42 -23.57 13.26
N ALA A 469 0.49 -23.46 12.29
CA ALA A 469 -0.94 -23.44 12.57
C ALA A 469 -1.27 -24.62 13.48
N LYS A 470 -1.64 -24.33 14.74
CA LYS A 470 -2.13 -25.35 15.66
C LYS A 470 -3.36 -25.96 15.01
N GLU A 471 -3.23 -27.15 14.44
CA GLU A 471 -4.35 -27.93 13.95
C GLU A 471 -5.40 -27.99 15.06
N LYS A 472 -6.60 -27.45 14.80
CA LYS A 472 -7.75 -27.65 15.68
C LYS A 472 -8.01 -29.15 15.71
N PRO A 473 -7.92 -29.83 16.87
CA PRO A 473 -8.25 -31.23 16.93
C PRO A 473 -9.72 -31.40 16.56
N ALA A 474 -9.99 -32.27 15.59
CA ALA A 474 -11.35 -32.67 15.24
C ALA A 474 -12.09 -33.14 16.50
N ALA A 475 -13.32 -32.67 16.67
CA ALA A 475 -14.17 -33.00 17.81
C ALA A 475 -14.39 -34.52 17.90
N LYS A 476 -13.65 -35.19 18.77
CA LYS A 476 -13.94 -36.55 19.21
C LYS A 476 -14.88 -36.50 20.41
N LYS A 477 -15.97 -37.27 20.31
CA LYS A 477 -16.97 -37.50 21.36
C LYS A 477 -16.28 -37.88 22.67
N ALA A 478 -16.76 -37.26 23.75
CA ALA A 478 -16.32 -37.52 25.11
C ALA A 478 -16.51 -38.99 25.48
N VAL A 479 -15.41 -39.64 25.85
CA VAL A 479 -15.41 -40.82 26.71
C VAL A 479 -14.48 -40.50 27.86
N ALA A 480 -15.00 -40.54 29.07
CA ALA A 480 -14.23 -40.31 30.29
C ALA A 480 -13.22 -41.45 30.51
N ALA A 481 -11.94 -41.12 30.63
CA ALA A 481 -10.94 -42.00 31.23
C ALA A 481 -9.74 -41.19 31.79
N ALA A 482 -9.52 -41.41 33.08
CA ALA A 482 -8.30 -41.34 33.91
C ALA A 482 -7.17 -40.34 33.57
N ALA A 483 -6.83 -39.54 34.59
CA ALA A 483 -5.67 -38.67 34.61
C ALA A 483 -4.34 -39.44 34.44
N PRO A 484 -3.44 -39.02 33.54
CA PRO A 484 -2.05 -39.42 33.57
C PRO A 484 -1.27 -38.57 34.58
N ALA A 485 -0.29 -39.20 35.23
CA ALA A 485 0.61 -38.56 36.20
C ALA A 485 1.49 -37.47 35.55
N ALA A 486 1.66 -36.36 36.26
CA ALA A 486 2.53 -35.26 35.87
C ALA A 486 4.00 -35.72 35.79
N ILE A 487 4.62 -35.57 34.62
CA ILE A 487 6.08 -35.58 34.48
C ILE A 487 6.50 -34.12 34.67
N GLY A 488 7.25 -33.83 35.74
CA GLY A 488 7.60 -32.46 36.11
C GLY A 488 8.71 -31.83 35.28
N GLN A 489 8.66 -30.50 35.22
CA GLN A 489 9.66 -29.55 34.72
C GLN A 489 11.10 -29.96 35.06
N ARG A 490 12.00 -29.93 34.06
CA ARG A 490 13.43 -30.26 34.24
C ARG A 490 14.28 -29.00 34.13
N ASN A 491 15.15 -28.81 35.12
CA ASN A 491 16.08 -27.69 35.19
C ASN A 491 17.51 -28.18 34.97
N TYR A 492 18.26 -27.51 34.10
CA TYR A 492 19.65 -27.77 33.80
C TYR A 492 20.49 -26.53 34.06
N THR A 493 21.71 -26.69 34.56
CA THR A 493 22.69 -25.59 34.62
C THR A 493 23.71 -25.82 33.51
N ILE A 494 23.81 -24.87 32.58
CA ILE A 494 24.69 -24.95 31.41
C ILE A 494 25.66 -23.76 31.45
N THR A 495 26.95 -24.02 31.23
CA THR A 495 27.99 -22.98 31.26
C THR A 495 28.38 -22.60 29.84
N VAL A 496 28.21 -21.33 29.46
CA VAL A 496 28.61 -20.77 28.17
C VAL A 496 29.59 -19.63 28.42
N ASN A 497 30.77 -19.67 27.79
CA ASN A 497 31.85 -18.69 27.98
C ASN A 497 32.19 -18.46 29.48
N SER A 498 32.30 -19.54 30.24
CA SER A 498 32.60 -19.54 31.69
C SER A 498 31.56 -18.87 32.60
N LYS A 499 30.35 -18.57 32.09
CA LYS A 499 29.21 -18.12 32.90
C LYS A 499 28.10 -19.18 32.95
N PRO A 500 27.62 -19.56 34.16
CA PRO A 500 26.54 -20.52 34.32
C PRO A 500 25.17 -19.88 34.05
N TYR A 501 24.31 -20.61 33.35
CA TYR A 501 22.92 -20.27 33.07
C TYR A 501 22.01 -21.38 33.55
N ASN A 502 20.88 -21.02 34.15
CA ASN A 502 19.83 -21.99 34.46
C ASN A 502 18.85 -22.02 33.29
N VAL A 503 18.67 -23.21 32.74
CA VAL A 503 17.80 -23.48 31.61
C VAL A 503 16.70 -24.40 32.08
N THR A 504 15.47 -23.92 31.90
CA THR A 504 14.27 -24.66 32.24
C THR A 504 13.57 -25.07 30.96
N VAL A 505 13.32 -26.36 30.82
CA VAL A 505 12.60 -26.92 29.67
C VAL A 505 11.21 -27.31 30.12
N SER A 506 10.21 -26.70 29.49
CA SER A 506 8.79 -27.01 29.72
C SER A 506 8.32 -28.14 28.78
N ASP A 507 7.23 -28.83 29.15
CA ASP A 507 6.70 -29.99 28.43
C ASP A 507 6.26 -29.68 26.97
N ALA A 508 6.07 -28.40 26.63
CA ALA A 508 5.73 -27.95 25.28
C ALA A 508 6.96 -27.64 24.39
N GLY A 509 8.17 -28.00 24.83
CA GLY A 509 9.41 -27.76 24.08
C GLY A 509 9.91 -26.31 24.15
N GLY A 510 9.28 -25.46 24.96
CA GLY A 510 9.76 -24.11 25.25
C GLY A 510 11.00 -24.16 26.12
N VAL A 511 12.10 -23.59 25.62
CA VAL A 511 13.38 -23.46 26.32
C VAL A 511 13.56 -22.02 26.77
N GLN A 512 13.69 -21.80 28.09
CA GLN A 512 13.92 -20.48 28.65
C GLN A 512 15.24 -20.50 29.44
N ALA A 513 16.15 -19.60 29.08
CA ALA A 513 17.48 -19.48 29.68
C ALA A 513 17.64 -18.12 30.33
N ALA A 514 18.06 -18.09 31.61
CA ALA A 514 18.32 -16.86 32.35
C ALA A 514 19.66 -16.93 33.10
N PRO A 515 20.39 -15.79 33.26
CA PRO A 515 21.50 -15.69 34.20
C PRO A 515 21.00 -16.00 35.62
N ALA A 516 21.82 -16.68 36.44
CA ALA A 516 21.40 -17.09 37.77
C ALA A 516 21.15 -15.88 38.71
N ALA A 517 19.85 -15.62 38.93
CA ALA A 517 19.16 -14.83 39.96
C ALA A 517 19.26 -13.28 39.96
N ALA A 518 18.13 -12.64 39.65
CA ALA A 518 17.44 -11.71 40.57
C ALA A 518 15.94 -12.07 40.57
N ALA A 519 15.28 -11.90 41.72
CA ALA A 519 13.93 -12.38 42.01
C ALA A 519 12.84 -11.79 41.09
N ALA A 520 11.73 -12.52 40.95
CA ALA A 520 10.52 -12.06 40.27
C ALA A 520 10.08 -10.68 40.79
N ALA A 521 9.81 -9.76 39.87
CA ALA A 521 9.26 -8.45 40.18
C ALA A 521 7.87 -8.61 40.81
N PRO A 522 7.53 -7.82 41.86
CA PRO A 522 6.18 -7.82 42.42
C PRO A 522 5.19 -7.24 41.41
N GLU A 523 3.94 -7.72 41.45
CA GLU A 523 2.81 -7.06 40.80
C GLU A 523 2.75 -5.59 41.25
N PRO A 524 2.55 -4.61 40.35
CA PRO A 524 2.57 -3.21 40.73
C PRO A 524 1.40 -2.89 41.67
N GLU A 525 1.72 -2.28 42.82
CA GLU A 525 0.73 -1.65 43.69
C GLU A 525 -0.03 -0.57 42.89
N ALA A 526 -1.35 -0.52 43.07
CA ALA A 526 -2.20 0.49 42.45
C ALA A 526 -1.77 1.88 42.92
N VAL A 527 -1.10 2.63 42.05
CA VAL A 527 -0.78 4.02 42.29
C VAL A 527 -2.05 4.84 42.06
N GLU A 528 -2.60 5.46 43.09
CA GLU A 528 -3.76 6.36 42.95
C GLU A 528 -3.38 7.55 42.05
N GLY A 529 -4.10 7.70 40.94
CA GLY A 529 -3.89 8.76 39.96
C GLY A 529 -4.90 8.66 38.81
N THR A 530 -4.87 9.63 37.90
CA THR A 530 -5.68 9.64 36.67
C THR A 530 -5.08 8.65 35.67
N SER A 531 -5.85 7.62 35.31
CA SER A 531 -5.47 6.66 34.27
C SER A 531 -5.57 7.27 32.88
N VAL A 532 -4.53 7.05 32.07
CA VAL A 532 -4.54 7.33 30.64
C VAL A 532 -4.52 5.99 29.90
N GLU A 533 -5.60 5.72 29.19
CA GLU A 533 -5.82 4.45 28.50
C GLU A 533 -5.61 4.58 26.98
N ALA A 534 -5.31 3.45 26.34
CA ALA A 534 -5.20 3.35 24.89
C ALA A 534 -6.57 3.57 24.22
N PRO A 535 -6.71 4.57 23.34
CA PRO A 535 -8.00 4.89 22.72
C PRO A 535 -8.40 3.91 21.61
N THR A 536 -7.43 3.20 21.03
CA THR A 536 -7.62 2.19 19.98
C THR A 536 -6.53 1.13 20.05
N PRO A 537 -6.75 -0.06 19.49
CA PRO A 537 -5.69 -1.05 19.36
C PRO A 537 -4.59 -0.55 18.42
N GLY A 538 -3.33 -0.81 18.73
CA GLY A 538 -2.19 -0.31 17.97
C GLY A 538 -0.83 -0.67 18.58
N ASN A 539 0.24 -0.16 17.98
CA ASN A 539 1.61 -0.35 18.45
C ASN A 539 2.15 0.94 19.06
N ILE A 540 2.93 0.83 20.14
CA ILE A 540 3.65 1.96 20.72
C ILE A 540 4.89 2.25 19.87
N ILE A 541 4.93 3.42 19.22
CA ILE A 541 6.08 3.82 18.40
C ILE A 541 7.13 4.52 19.25
N LYS A 542 6.69 5.48 20.07
CA LYS A 542 7.60 6.33 20.84
C LYS A 542 6.93 6.85 22.09
N ILE A 543 7.64 6.76 23.21
CA ILE A 543 7.26 7.43 24.46
C ILE A 543 7.90 8.81 24.47
N LEU A 544 7.10 9.84 24.77
CA LEU A 544 7.50 11.25 24.71
C LEU A 544 7.82 11.86 26.08
N THR A 545 7.59 11.12 27.16
CA THR A 545 7.77 11.57 28.54
C THR A 545 8.43 10.50 29.40
N GLU A 546 8.97 10.89 30.56
CA GLU A 546 9.55 9.97 31.54
C GLU A 546 8.76 9.98 32.85
N VAL A 547 8.86 8.88 33.63
CA VAL A 547 8.31 8.84 34.99
C VAL A 547 8.91 9.98 35.82
N GLY A 548 8.04 10.74 36.48
CA GLY A 548 8.39 11.91 37.27
C GLY A 548 8.32 13.24 36.53
N SER A 549 8.07 13.24 35.21
CA SER A 549 7.90 14.47 34.43
C SER A 549 6.61 15.19 34.81
N THR A 550 6.62 16.52 34.82
CA THR A 550 5.38 17.32 34.92
C THR A 550 4.82 17.53 33.53
N VAL A 551 3.53 17.27 33.36
CA VAL A 551 2.81 17.40 32.09
C VAL A 551 1.64 18.37 32.22
N ALA A 552 1.36 19.11 31.15
CA ALA A 552 0.17 19.95 31.04
C ALA A 552 -1.02 19.16 30.48
N VAL A 553 -2.23 19.70 30.64
CA VAL A 553 -3.41 19.22 29.91
C VAL A 553 -3.11 19.28 28.41
N ASP A 554 -3.54 18.26 27.67
CA ASP A 554 -3.34 18.10 26.23
C ASP A 554 -1.87 17.95 25.78
N GLN A 555 -0.93 17.79 26.72
CA GLN A 555 0.46 17.49 26.39
C GLN A 555 0.59 16.04 25.85
N PRO A 556 1.23 15.82 24.69
CA PRO A 556 1.49 14.48 24.16
C PRO A 556 2.37 13.64 25.10
N LEU A 557 1.95 12.40 25.36
CA LEU A 557 2.65 11.45 26.24
C LEU A 557 3.32 10.31 25.46
N VAL A 558 2.63 9.81 24.43
CA VAL A 558 3.08 8.67 23.61
C VAL A 558 2.54 8.82 22.19
N VAL A 559 3.31 8.31 21.22
CA VAL A 559 2.89 8.14 19.84
C VAL A 559 2.54 6.67 19.62
N MET A 560 1.30 6.42 19.23
CA MET A 560 0.78 5.11 18.85
C MET A 560 0.59 5.04 17.33
N GLU A 561 0.93 3.91 16.72
CA GLU A 561 0.60 3.60 15.33
C GLU A 561 -0.55 2.59 15.27
N ALA A 562 -1.62 2.93 14.57
CA ALA A 562 -2.68 2.00 14.20
C ALA A 562 -3.01 2.18 12.72
N MET A 563 -3.04 1.10 11.94
CA MET A 563 -3.39 1.14 10.50
C MET A 563 -2.56 2.17 9.70
N LYS A 564 -1.25 2.27 9.94
CA LYS A 564 -0.33 3.29 9.37
C LYS A 564 -0.66 4.75 9.72
N MET A 565 -1.45 4.99 10.75
CA MET A 565 -1.67 6.31 11.31
C MET A 565 -0.95 6.42 12.63
N GLU A 566 -0.02 7.36 12.72
CA GLU A 566 0.51 7.80 13.99
C GLU A 566 -0.51 8.74 14.65
N SER A 567 -0.74 8.53 15.94
CA SER A 567 -1.60 9.36 16.76
C SER A 567 -0.99 9.56 18.14
N GLU A 568 -1.05 10.79 18.62
CA GLU A 568 -0.60 11.13 19.96
C GLU A 568 -1.71 10.82 20.96
N VAL A 569 -1.36 10.12 22.04
CA VAL A 569 -2.20 10.07 23.25
C VAL A 569 -1.73 11.18 24.18
N LYS A 570 -2.65 12.08 24.53
CA LYS A 570 -2.39 13.29 25.29
C LYS A 570 -2.84 13.14 26.74
N SER A 571 -2.25 13.92 27.64
CA SER A 571 -2.64 13.93 29.05
C SER A 571 -4.01 14.59 29.24
N PRO A 572 -4.97 13.93 29.91
CA PRO A 572 -6.29 14.51 30.19
C PRO A 572 -6.25 15.55 31.32
N CYS A 573 -5.17 15.59 32.11
CA CYS A 573 -4.99 16.51 33.23
C CYS A 573 -3.55 17.03 33.30
N ALA A 574 -3.34 18.16 33.98
CA ALA A 574 -2.01 18.58 34.37
C ALA A 574 -1.59 17.82 35.64
N GLY A 575 -0.34 17.40 35.73
CA GLY A 575 0.13 16.61 36.86
C GLY A 575 1.51 16.02 36.66
N LYS A 576 1.90 15.08 37.52
CA LYS A 576 3.18 14.37 37.44
C LYS A 576 2.96 12.95 36.91
N VAL A 577 3.76 12.53 35.93
CA VAL A 577 3.73 11.14 35.45
C VAL A 577 4.20 10.22 36.58
N LEU A 578 3.31 9.40 37.14
CA LEU A 578 3.62 8.48 38.24
C LEU A 578 4.11 7.14 37.73
N ALA A 579 3.55 6.64 36.64
CA ALA A 579 3.91 5.37 36.03
C ALA A 579 3.70 5.37 34.51
N ILE A 580 4.54 4.59 33.82
CA ILE A 580 4.41 4.26 32.39
C ILE A 580 4.31 2.73 32.33
N HIS A 581 3.25 2.21 31.72
CA HIS A 581 2.90 0.78 31.73
C HIS A 581 3.24 0.05 30.43
N VAL A 582 3.85 0.76 29.48
CA VAL A 582 4.19 0.27 28.14
C VAL A 582 5.60 0.70 27.74
N GLN A 583 6.17 0.04 26.74
CA GLN A 583 7.44 0.39 26.09
C GLN A 583 7.28 0.49 24.57
N ALA A 584 8.25 1.11 23.90
CA ALA A 584 8.27 1.15 22.43
C ALA A 584 8.36 -0.27 21.84
N GLY A 585 7.51 -0.55 20.85
CA GLY A 585 7.35 -1.86 20.24
C GLY A 585 6.20 -2.70 20.81
N ASP A 586 5.62 -2.33 21.95
CA ASP A 586 4.48 -3.06 22.52
C ASP A 586 3.23 -2.89 21.64
N THR A 587 2.42 -3.95 21.56
CA THR A 587 1.08 -3.91 20.99
C THR A 587 0.04 -3.80 22.11
N VAL A 588 -0.87 -2.85 22.02
CA VAL A 588 -1.92 -2.56 23.01
C VAL A 588 -3.31 -2.70 22.41
N GLN A 589 -4.29 -2.97 23.25
CA GLN A 589 -5.73 -3.03 22.96
C GLN A 589 -6.45 -1.77 23.46
N THR A 590 -7.71 -1.59 23.05
CA THR A 590 -8.53 -0.48 23.58
C THR A 590 -8.70 -0.63 25.08
N SER A 591 -8.58 0.49 25.80
CA SER A 591 -8.64 0.56 27.27
C SER A 591 -7.45 -0.07 28.02
N ASP A 592 -6.40 -0.53 27.32
CA ASP A 592 -5.16 -0.90 28.00
C ASP A 592 -4.55 0.33 28.68
N LEU A 593 -4.11 0.18 29.92
CA LEU A 593 -3.52 1.27 30.69
C LEU A 593 -2.14 1.64 30.13
N LEU A 594 -1.94 2.92 29.80
CA LEU A 594 -0.68 3.44 29.24
C LEU A 594 0.12 4.22 30.28
N PHE A 595 -0.53 5.18 30.96
CA PHE A 595 0.10 6.06 31.96
C PHE A 595 -0.80 6.22 33.19
N THR A 596 -0.17 6.56 34.31
CA THR A 596 -0.86 7.06 35.51
C THR A 596 -0.34 8.46 35.85
N ILE A 597 -1.22 9.47 35.92
CA ILE A 597 -0.88 10.87 36.19
C ILE A 597 -1.39 11.29 37.58
N GLY A 598 -0.53 11.89 38.40
CA GLY A 598 -0.81 12.29 39.78
C GLY A 598 -0.87 13.77 40.03
#